data_AF-A0A327RLQ1-F1
#
_entry.id   AF-A0A327RLQ1-F1
#
_cell.length_a   1.000
_cell.length_b   1.000
_cell.length_c   1.000
_cell.angle_alpha   90.00
_cell.angle_beta   90.00
_cell.angle_gamma   90.00
#
_symmetry.space_group_name_H-M   'P 1'
#
loop_
_entity.id
_entity.type
_entity.pdbx_description
1 polymer ?
#
loop_
_entity_poly.entity_id
_entity_poly.type
_entity_poly.pdbx_seq_one_letter_code
_entity_poly.pdbx_strand_id
1 'polypeptide(L)'
;MALGANFIVTPVLREDIAIVCNRRKVMWSPGCGTLTEICRAEELGCEIVKLFPGGTYGADFVKAIKGPQPWTSIMPTGGVSPTRENLEAWFKAGVTCVGMGSKLIAKNAEGKYDLAKIESDTKNALAIISELKS
;
A
#
# COMPACT_ATOMS: atom_id res chain seq x y z
N MET A 1 9.32 1.77 17.00
CA MET A 1 10.35 0.76 17.35
C MET A 1 10.38 0.32 18.79
N ALA A 2 10.35 1.22 19.77
CA ALA A 2 10.42 0.80 21.18
C ALA A 2 9.34 -0.24 21.56
N LEU A 3 8.21 -0.24 20.84
CA LEU A 3 7.11 -1.21 20.96
C LEU A 3 7.14 -2.33 19.90
N GLY A 4 8.28 -2.58 19.24
CA GLY A 4 8.48 -3.73 18.35
C GLY A 4 8.04 -3.57 16.88
N ALA A 5 7.54 -2.42 16.44
CA ALA A 5 7.16 -2.23 15.04
C ALA A 5 8.33 -2.43 14.06
N ASN A 6 8.13 -3.26 13.02
CA ASN A 6 9.13 -3.57 11.99
C ASN A 6 9.21 -2.54 10.87
N PHE A 7 8.15 -1.76 10.64
CA PHE A 7 8.08 -0.74 9.60
C PHE A 7 7.15 0.40 10.02
N ILE A 8 7.26 1.54 9.34
CA ILE A 8 6.43 2.73 9.55
C ILE A 8 5.70 3.08 8.25
N VAL A 9 4.40 3.38 8.34
CA VAL A 9 3.58 3.85 7.21
C VAL A 9 2.95 5.18 7.58
N THR A 10 3.01 6.16 6.69
CA THR A 10 2.36 7.47 6.90
C THR A 10 1.31 7.74 5.81
N PRO A 11 0.32 8.62 6.04
CA PRO A 11 -0.63 9.01 5.00
C PRO A 11 -0.05 10.06 4.04
N VAL A 12 1.05 10.72 4.41
CA VAL A 12 1.70 11.80 3.65
C VAL A 12 3.22 11.67 3.73
N LEU A 13 3.93 12.31 2.80
CA LEU A 13 5.38 12.47 2.83
C LEU A 13 5.77 13.49 3.91
N ARG A 14 6.70 13.10 4.79
CA ARG A 14 7.24 13.93 5.86
C ARG A 14 8.72 13.64 6.05
N GLU A 15 9.56 14.60 5.68
CA GLU A 15 11.02 14.42 5.70
C GLU A 15 11.57 14.21 7.11
N ASP A 16 10.95 14.85 8.11
CA ASP A 16 11.32 14.69 9.51
C ASP A 16 11.11 13.25 10.01
N ILE A 17 10.10 12.55 9.50
CA ILE A 17 9.87 11.12 9.78
C ILE A 17 10.91 10.26 9.06
N ALA A 18 11.26 10.60 7.82
CA ALA A 18 12.29 9.91 7.03
C ALA A 18 13.62 9.85 7.79
N ILE A 19 14.09 11.01 8.28
CA ILE A 19 15.35 11.13 9.01
C ILE A 19 15.39 10.18 10.22
N VAL A 20 14.30 10.11 10.98
CA VAL A 20 14.20 9.24 12.15
C VAL A 20 14.19 7.77 11.76
N CYS A 21 13.39 7.38 10.76
CA CYS A 21 13.29 5.99 10.31
C CYS A 21 14.64 5.49 9.77
N ASN A 22 15.28 6.27 8.91
CA ASN A 22 16.57 5.94 8.30
C ASN A 22 17.68 5.80 9.34
N ARG A 23 17.81 6.78 10.27
CA ARG A 23 18.82 6.73 11.33
C ARG A 23 18.70 5.48 12.20
N ARG A 24 17.48 4.98 12.34
CA ARG A 24 17.16 3.81 13.15
C ARG A 24 17.03 2.52 12.33
N LYS A 25 17.30 2.57 11.01
CA LYS A 25 17.26 1.44 10.08
C LYS A 25 15.91 0.71 10.09
N VAL A 26 14.82 1.47 10.04
CA VAL A 26 13.46 0.95 9.93
C VAL A 26 12.88 1.31 8.59
N MET A 27 12.34 0.31 7.92
CA MET A 27 11.66 0.48 6.64
C MET A 27 10.50 1.47 6.79
N TRP A 28 10.41 2.39 5.84
CA TRP A 28 9.42 3.45 5.86
C TRP A 28 8.69 3.58 4.51
N SER A 29 7.36 3.67 4.60
CA SER A 29 6.48 3.80 3.45
C SER A 29 5.64 5.09 3.55
N PRO A 30 6.08 6.20 2.94
CA PRO A 30 5.33 7.44 2.93
C PRO A 30 4.15 7.41 1.98
N GLY A 31 3.08 8.10 2.36
CA GLY A 31 1.97 8.40 1.45
C GLY A 31 2.36 9.48 0.44
N CYS A 32 2.27 9.19 -0.84
CA CYS A 32 2.49 10.14 -1.93
C CYS A 32 1.28 10.17 -2.87
N GLY A 33 1.04 11.32 -3.49
CA GLY A 33 -0.05 11.56 -4.43
C GLY A 33 0.39 12.15 -5.79
N THR A 34 1.68 12.45 -5.94
CA THR A 34 2.24 13.05 -7.17
C THR A 34 3.60 12.43 -7.50
N LEU A 35 4.01 12.48 -8.77
CA LEU A 35 5.30 11.97 -9.20
C LEU A 35 6.48 12.64 -8.46
N THR A 36 6.39 13.95 -8.21
CA THR A 36 7.42 14.69 -7.46
C THR A 36 7.56 14.20 -6.03
N GLU A 37 6.46 13.94 -5.32
CA GLU A 37 6.50 13.39 -3.97
C GLU A 37 7.08 11.96 -3.97
N ILE A 38 6.80 11.17 -4.99
CA ILE A 38 7.36 9.83 -5.17
C ILE A 38 8.89 9.92 -5.32
N CYS A 39 9.39 10.74 -6.24
CA CYS A 39 10.82 10.99 -6.40
C CYS A 39 11.46 11.41 -5.09
N ARG A 40 10.85 12.38 -4.40
CA ARG A 40 11.37 12.90 -3.14
C ARG A 40 11.42 11.83 -2.04
N ALA A 41 10.42 10.96 -1.97
CA ALA A 41 10.41 9.84 -1.04
C ALA A 41 11.55 8.85 -1.30
N GLU A 42 11.81 8.52 -2.57
CA GLU A 42 12.91 7.63 -2.98
C GLU A 42 14.28 8.25 -2.68
N GLU A 43 14.47 9.55 -2.95
CA GLU A 43 15.70 10.29 -2.58
C GLU A 43 15.97 10.26 -1.07
N LEU A 44 14.90 10.31 -0.27
CA LEU A 44 14.96 10.18 1.18
C LEU A 44 15.11 8.73 1.64
N GLY A 45 15.26 7.76 0.73
CA GLY A 45 15.55 6.37 1.03
C GLY A 45 14.35 5.50 1.35
N CYS A 46 13.12 5.89 0.96
CA CYS A 46 11.96 5.02 1.17
C CYS A 46 12.07 3.74 0.34
N GLU A 47 11.66 2.60 0.91
CA GLU A 47 11.74 1.30 0.23
C GLU A 47 10.49 1.00 -0.62
N ILE A 48 9.32 1.42 -0.14
CA ILE A 48 8.04 1.25 -0.85
C ILE A 48 7.22 2.53 -0.69
N VAL A 49 6.84 3.15 -1.79
CA VAL A 49 5.92 4.28 -1.79
C VAL A 49 4.50 3.81 -1.55
N LYS A 50 3.81 4.40 -0.59
CA LYS A 50 2.36 4.22 -0.44
C LYS A 50 1.65 5.24 -1.33
N LEU A 51 0.92 4.76 -2.35
CA LEU A 51 0.03 5.62 -3.11
C LEU A 51 -1.27 5.83 -2.31
N PHE A 52 -1.54 7.05 -1.87
CA PHE A 52 -2.68 7.33 -0.99
C PHE A 52 -3.29 8.72 -1.23
N PRO A 53 -4.64 8.83 -1.29
CA PRO A 53 -5.64 7.76 -1.27
C PRO A 53 -5.77 7.03 -2.62
N GLY A 54 -5.48 5.73 -2.65
CA GLY A 54 -5.35 4.93 -3.87
C GLY A 54 -6.59 4.93 -4.76
N GLY A 55 -7.80 4.87 -4.17
CA GLY A 55 -9.06 4.88 -4.92
C GLY A 55 -9.31 6.16 -5.72
N THR A 56 -8.69 7.29 -5.34
CA THR A 56 -8.76 8.55 -6.09
C THR A 56 -7.83 8.53 -7.30
N TYR A 57 -6.64 7.95 -7.17
CA TYR A 57 -5.64 7.91 -8.23
C TYR A 57 -5.85 6.75 -9.22
N GLY A 58 -6.32 5.61 -8.72
CA GLY A 58 -6.58 4.41 -9.52
C GLY A 58 -5.31 3.72 -10.05
N ALA A 59 -5.53 2.57 -10.68
CA ALA A 59 -4.46 1.72 -11.22
C ALA A 59 -3.74 2.37 -12.41
N ASP A 60 -4.41 3.22 -13.18
CA ASP A 60 -3.79 3.89 -14.33
C ASP A 60 -2.75 4.93 -13.92
N PHE A 61 -2.88 5.56 -12.74
CA PHE A 61 -1.82 6.40 -12.20
C PHE A 61 -0.54 5.61 -11.91
N VAL A 62 -0.67 4.38 -11.41
CA VAL A 62 0.48 3.48 -11.19
C VAL A 62 1.17 3.16 -12.52
N LYS A 63 0.41 2.83 -13.57
CA LYS A 63 0.98 2.60 -14.92
C LYS A 63 1.71 3.84 -15.43
N ALA A 64 1.14 5.02 -15.23
CA ALA A 64 1.74 6.28 -15.64
C ALA A 64 3.05 6.59 -14.92
N ILE A 65 3.18 6.24 -13.63
CA ILE A 65 4.44 6.34 -12.87
C ILE A 65 5.48 5.32 -13.36
N LYS A 66 5.05 4.08 -13.60
CA LYS A 66 5.93 2.99 -14.02
C LYS A 66 6.56 3.20 -15.40
N GLY A 67 5.99 4.05 -16.26
CA GLY A 67 6.58 4.45 -17.53
C GLY A 67 7.97 5.10 -17.37
N PRO A 68 8.09 6.27 -16.71
CA PRO A 68 9.36 6.93 -16.45
C PRO A 68 10.16 6.34 -15.28
N GLN A 69 9.50 5.66 -14.31
CA GLN A 69 10.14 5.11 -13.11
C GLN A 69 9.82 3.62 -12.91
N PRO A 70 10.27 2.72 -13.80
CA PRO A 70 9.95 1.29 -13.72
C PRO A 70 10.43 0.62 -12.41
N TRP A 71 11.47 1.17 -11.78
CA TRP A 71 12.05 0.68 -10.52
C TRP A 71 11.21 0.99 -9.28
N THR A 72 10.31 1.97 -9.32
CA THR A 72 9.58 2.44 -8.12
C THR A 72 8.68 1.35 -7.56
N SER A 73 8.86 0.98 -6.29
CA SER A 73 7.96 0.04 -5.61
C SER A 73 6.76 0.77 -5.03
N ILE A 74 5.56 0.37 -5.45
CA ILE A 74 4.31 1.08 -5.12
C ILE A 74 3.36 0.14 -4.37
N MET A 75 2.76 0.65 -3.30
CA MET A 75 1.67 0.05 -2.53
C MET A 75 0.44 0.97 -2.52
N PRO A 76 -0.59 0.76 -3.36
CA PRO A 76 -1.83 1.51 -3.25
C PRO A 76 -2.52 1.19 -1.93
N THR A 77 -3.03 2.21 -1.26
CA THR A 77 -3.81 2.07 -0.02
C THR A 77 -5.02 2.99 -0.06
N GLY A 78 -6.17 2.49 0.40
CA GLY A 78 -7.47 3.18 0.28
C GLY A 78 -8.09 2.89 -1.08
N GLY A 79 -9.33 2.40 -1.11
CA GLY A 79 -9.98 1.94 -2.34
C GLY A 79 -9.54 0.56 -2.84
N VAL A 80 -8.68 -0.15 -2.10
CA VAL A 80 -8.32 -1.54 -2.38
C VAL A 80 -9.33 -2.48 -1.71
N SER A 81 -9.97 -3.37 -2.47
CA SER A 81 -10.90 -4.39 -1.97
C SER A 81 -10.38 -5.81 -2.21
N PRO A 82 -10.72 -6.80 -1.36
CA PRO A 82 -10.32 -8.20 -1.52
C PRO A 82 -11.15 -8.92 -2.60
N THR A 83 -11.27 -8.32 -3.78
CA THR A 83 -12.01 -8.88 -4.93
C THR A 83 -11.04 -9.13 -6.09
N ARG A 84 -11.30 -10.15 -6.92
CA ARG A 84 -10.43 -10.48 -8.05
C ARG A 84 -10.23 -9.29 -8.98
N GLU A 85 -11.33 -8.67 -9.41
CA GLU A 85 -11.29 -7.53 -10.32
C GLU A 85 -10.41 -6.38 -9.81
N ASN A 86 -10.57 -6.01 -8.54
CA ASN A 86 -9.80 -4.90 -7.96
C ASN A 86 -8.32 -5.25 -7.81
N LEU A 87 -8.02 -6.44 -7.27
CA LEU A 87 -6.65 -6.89 -7.09
C LEU A 87 -5.94 -7.05 -8.44
N GLU A 88 -6.59 -7.68 -9.41
CA GLU A 88 -6.05 -7.86 -10.76
C GLU A 88 -5.76 -6.53 -11.44
N ALA A 89 -6.64 -5.53 -11.32
CA ALA A 89 -6.39 -4.19 -11.85
C ALA A 89 -5.11 -3.56 -11.26
N TRP A 90 -4.91 -3.67 -9.94
CA TRP A 90 -3.70 -3.16 -9.28
C TRP A 90 -2.43 -3.93 -9.68
N PHE A 91 -2.46 -5.26 -9.64
CA PHE A 91 -1.29 -6.07 -9.98
C PHE A 91 -0.91 -5.95 -11.46
N LYS A 92 -1.88 -5.90 -12.39
CA LYS A 92 -1.62 -5.60 -13.81
C LYS A 92 -1.04 -4.21 -14.04
N ALA A 93 -1.27 -3.26 -13.14
CA ALA A 93 -0.65 -1.94 -13.21
C ALA A 93 0.79 -1.91 -12.70
N GLY A 94 1.30 -3.01 -12.13
CA GLY A 94 2.70 -3.15 -11.70
C GLY A 94 2.96 -2.75 -10.26
N VAL A 95 1.96 -2.84 -9.37
CA VAL A 95 2.17 -2.62 -7.93
C VAL A 95 3.02 -3.74 -7.32
N THR A 96 3.83 -3.41 -6.32
CA THR A 96 4.68 -4.39 -5.61
C THR A 96 3.83 -5.22 -4.63
N CYS A 97 2.94 -4.54 -3.93
CA CYS A 97 2.00 -5.09 -2.96
C CYS A 97 0.77 -4.16 -2.86
N VAL A 98 -0.21 -4.50 -2.03
CA VAL A 98 -1.40 -3.67 -1.81
C VAL A 98 -1.68 -3.50 -0.32
N GLY A 99 -2.16 -2.32 0.07
CA GLY A 99 -2.58 -2.01 1.43
C GLY A 99 -4.11 -2.03 1.55
N MET A 100 -4.65 -3.02 2.28
CA MET A 100 -6.09 -3.15 2.53
C MET A 100 -6.44 -2.70 3.95
N GLY A 101 -7.39 -1.77 4.05
CA GLY A 101 -7.90 -1.24 5.31
C GLY A 101 -9.34 -1.66 5.56
N SER A 102 -10.25 -0.68 5.65
CA SER A 102 -11.68 -0.88 5.98
C SER A 102 -12.44 -1.85 5.07
N LYS A 103 -11.96 -2.09 3.84
CA LYS A 103 -12.57 -3.06 2.91
C LYS A 103 -12.26 -4.52 3.26
N LEU A 104 -11.20 -4.78 4.03
CA LEU A 104 -10.83 -6.11 4.51
C LEU A 104 -11.13 -6.27 6.00
N ILE A 105 -10.90 -5.23 6.80
CA ILE A 105 -11.15 -5.23 8.25
C ILE A 105 -12.64 -4.98 8.50
N ALA A 106 -13.45 -6.00 8.24
CA ALA A 106 -14.91 -5.96 8.31
C ALA A 106 -15.43 -5.76 9.75
N LYS A 107 -16.56 -5.06 9.86
CA LYS A 107 -17.32 -4.89 11.09
C LYS A 107 -18.76 -5.36 10.87
N ASN A 108 -19.36 -5.93 11.90
CA ASN A 108 -20.76 -6.34 11.91
C ASN A 108 -21.70 -5.13 12.15
N ALA A 109 -23.02 -5.39 12.23
CA ALA A 109 -24.03 -4.36 12.41
C ALA A 109 -23.84 -3.55 13.71
N GLU A 110 -23.27 -4.16 14.75
CA GLU A 110 -22.97 -3.50 16.04
C GLU A 110 -21.62 -2.79 16.06
N GLY A 111 -20.90 -2.74 14.93
CA GLY A 111 -19.60 -2.08 14.81
C GLY A 111 -18.43 -2.86 15.43
N LYS A 112 -18.64 -4.11 15.86
CA LYS A 112 -17.58 -5.03 16.31
C LYS A 112 -16.92 -5.70 15.11
N TYR A 113 -15.66 -6.10 15.26
CA TYR A 113 -14.95 -6.81 14.20
C TYR A 113 -15.62 -8.16 13.90
N ASP A 114 -15.91 -8.40 12.62
CA ASP A 114 -16.41 -9.69 12.15
C ASP A 114 -15.20 -10.57 11.79
N LEU A 115 -14.70 -11.31 12.77
CA LEU A 115 -13.48 -12.10 12.62
C LEU A 115 -13.62 -13.22 11.58
N ALA A 116 -14.80 -13.85 11.48
CA ALA A 116 -15.05 -14.91 10.51
C ALA A 116 -15.01 -14.37 9.08
N LYS A 117 -15.61 -13.19 8.87
CA LYS A 117 -15.54 -12.51 7.57
C LYS A 117 -14.11 -12.05 7.24
N ILE A 118 -13.40 -11.44 8.19
CA ILE A 118 -12.01 -11.02 8.01
C ILE A 118 -11.13 -12.22 7.60
N GLU A 119 -11.27 -13.36 8.29
CA GLU A 119 -10.52 -14.58 7.97
C GLU A 119 -10.81 -15.06 6.54
N SER A 120 -12.09 -15.19 6.19
CA SER A 120 -12.53 -15.64 4.86
C SER A 120 -12.02 -14.71 3.76
N ASP A 121 -12.24 -13.40 3.90
CA ASP A 121 -11.82 -12.39 2.93
C ASP A 121 -10.29 -12.36 2.78
N THR A 122 -9.55 -12.56 3.88
CA THR A 122 -8.07 -12.63 3.86
C THR A 122 -7.59 -13.86 3.09
N LYS A 123 -8.14 -15.06 3.35
CA LYS A 123 -7.79 -16.28 2.62
C LYS A 123 -8.06 -16.14 1.12
N ASN A 124 -9.22 -15.60 0.76
CA ASN A 124 -9.60 -15.37 -0.62
C ASN A 124 -8.65 -14.37 -1.31
N ALA A 125 -8.33 -13.25 -0.66
CA ALA A 125 -7.40 -12.27 -1.20
C ALA A 125 -6.00 -12.87 -1.43
N LEU A 126 -5.48 -13.65 -0.48
CA LEU A 126 -4.18 -14.32 -0.61
C LEU A 126 -4.16 -15.33 -1.76
N ALA A 127 -5.22 -16.13 -1.92
CA ALA A 127 -5.35 -17.07 -3.04
C ALA A 127 -5.33 -16.34 -4.38
N ILE A 128 -6.13 -15.28 -4.53
CA ILE A 128 -6.15 -14.43 -5.74
C ILE A 128 -4.76 -13.86 -6.02
N ILE A 129 -4.09 -13.28 -5.01
CA ILE A 129 -2.76 -12.66 -5.18
C ILE A 129 -1.73 -13.71 -5.60
N SER A 130 -1.81 -14.93 -5.07
CA SER A 130 -0.89 -16.01 -5.44
C SER A 130 -1.02 -16.39 -6.92
N GLU A 131 -2.24 -16.43 -7.45
CA GLU A 131 -2.49 -16.71 -8.88
C GLU A 131 -2.11 -15.54 -9.79
N LEU A 132 -2.23 -14.29 -9.31
CA LEU A 132 -1.86 -13.11 -10.10
C LEU A 132 -0.33 -12.89 -10.17
N LYS A 133 0.42 -13.47 -9.24
CA LYS A 133 1.90 -13.36 -9.16
C LYS A 133 2.65 -14.55 -9.74
N SER A 134 1.97 -15.66 -10.02
CA SER A 134 2.53 -16.82 -10.73
C SER A 134 2.70 -16.52 -12.22
#